data_AF-A0A0A7I9X5-F1
#
_entry.id   AF-A0A0A7I9X5-F1
#
_cell.length_a   1.000
_cell.length_b   1.000
_cell.length_c   1.000
_cell.angle_alpha   90.00
_cell.angle_beta   90.00
_cell.angle_gamma   90.00
#
_symmetry.space_group_name_H-M   'P 1'
#
loop_
_entity.id
_entity.type
_entity.pdbx_description
1 polymer ?
#
loop_
_entity_poly.entity_id
_entity_poly.type
_entity_poly.pdbx_seq_one_letter_code
_entity_poly.pdbx_strand_id
1 'polypeptide(L)'
;MSQWPPTTKFLMFTGKGGVGKTTVSCATALSLATQGRKVLLVSTDPASNVAQVFGQSIGSEITALDESVARETGVKVRLDAIEIDPNMEAEKYRESILAPVRHLLPPEVLRESEETLSGSCTVEVASFNRFVDFLVSPNIVDAYDHIVFDTAPTGHTLRLLALPGDWSSFIEKSTGDASCLGPLSGLDKHRQTYDDAVNALKDPALTTLVLVARAQDSTLQEAERAASELSELGVNPQALVVNALLPEADNDPLHRRLMLGEQHVLNGLATTHPALSGLVCFMIPMNPEPVMGIKGLTTVAPQFHENVPGHEELPAAEVVDVNEVAQSALSQATEQIIEGGPKVVLAMGKGGVGKTTVAQALATSVASKGLPVLLATTDPASHLDMTLPQKYPGLDVVSIDPHKVVEEYRQEVLNTKGATLDSDGRAQLIEDLESPCTEEVAVFRAFSAVLEEADRRWVIIDTAPTGHTLLLLDATGSYHRELLRQSGATEGSDGTLTALMRLRDQDRTFPVLVTLPESTPILEAKELADDLARAGITPRAWVINQYLPKNRPQSTFLQQRATAQHNTVERYLATDQMHTPIWEIPVA
;
A
#
# COMPACT_ATOMS: atom_id res chain seq x y z
N MET A 1 -24.41 2.43 23.51
CA MET A 1 -24.59 1.79 22.18
C MET A 1 -23.41 2.26 21.34
N SER A 2 -22.57 1.36 20.87
CA SER A 2 -21.51 1.68 19.91
C SER A 2 -22.16 2.28 18.66
N GLN A 3 -21.84 3.52 18.33
CA GLN A 3 -22.31 4.14 17.10
C GLN A 3 -21.24 3.90 16.04
N TRP A 4 -21.65 3.27 14.93
CA TRP A 4 -20.85 3.12 13.74
C TRP A 4 -20.98 4.40 12.87
N PRO A 5 -20.07 4.62 11.90
CA PRO A 5 -20.15 5.74 10.97
C PRO A 5 -21.55 5.94 10.36
N PRO A 6 -21.90 7.18 9.97
CA PRO A 6 -23.18 7.47 9.33
C PRO A 6 -23.47 6.49 8.19
N THR A 7 -24.70 5.99 8.11
CA THR A 7 -25.04 4.87 7.23
C THR A 7 -25.78 5.38 5.99
N THR A 8 -25.08 5.47 4.87
CA THR A 8 -25.65 5.71 3.54
C THR A 8 -25.72 4.40 2.75
N LYS A 9 -26.15 4.46 1.47
CA LYS A 9 -26.26 3.28 0.61
C LYS A 9 -24.90 2.60 0.40
N PHE A 10 -23.86 3.40 0.17
CA PHE A 10 -22.50 2.94 -0.08
C PHE A 10 -21.58 3.41 1.05
N LEU A 11 -20.90 2.47 1.70
CA LEU A 11 -19.93 2.76 2.75
C LEU A 11 -18.55 2.39 2.23
N MET A 12 -17.60 3.32 2.20
CA MET A 12 -16.27 3.07 1.66
C MET A 12 -15.21 3.29 2.73
N PHE A 13 -14.35 2.29 2.94
CA PHE A 13 -13.28 2.34 3.93
C PHE A 13 -11.92 2.42 3.25
N THR A 14 -11.28 3.58 3.33
CA THR A 14 -9.97 3.84 2.71
C THR A 14 -8.92 4.25 3.74
N GLY A 15 -7.65 4.15 3.39
CA GLY A 15 -6.52 4.40 4.29
C GLY A 15 -5.29 3.58 3.93
N LYS A 16 -4.20 3.82 4.66
CA LYS A 16 -2.92 3.13 4.46
C LYS A 16 -3.04 1.61 4.64
N GLY A 17 -2.13 0.83 4.05
CA GLY A 17 -2.03 -0.61 4.33
C GLY A 17 -1.85 -0.90 5.82
N GLY A 18 -2.47 -1.96 6.35
CA GLY A 18 -2.29 -2.41 7.74
C GLY A 18 -3.01 -1.58 8.84
N VAL A 19 -3.71 -0.50 8.52
CA VAL A 19 -4.45 0.31 9.51
C VAL A 19 -5.73 -0.37 10.04
N GLY A 20 -6.17 -1.46 9.41
CA GLY A 20 -7.33 -2.27 9.82
C GLY A 20 -8.63 -2.00 9.04
N LYS A 21 -8.54 -1.46 7.81
CA LYS A 21 -9.70 -1.22 6.91
C LYS A 21 -10.64 -2.42 6.82
N THR A 22 -10.12 -3.59 6.48
CA THR A 22 -10.87 -4.84 6.37
C THR A 22 -11.58 -5.20 7.67
N THR A 23 -10.93 -5.05 8.81
CA THR A 23 -11.54 -5.34 10.12
C THR A 23 -12.69 -4.39 10.40
N VAL A 24 -12.49 -3.08 10.17
CA VAL A 24 -13.50 -2.05 10.42
C VAL A 24 -14.68 -2.20 9.45
N SER A 25 -14.43 -2.48 8.17
CA SER A 25 -15.48 -2.70 7.15
C SER A 25 -16.28 -3.97 7.45
N CYS A 26 -15.63 -5.08 7.79
CA CYS A 26 -16.28 -6.34 8.19
C CYS A 26 -17.14 -6.15 9.45
N ALA A 27 -16.62 -5.45 10.47
CA ALA A 27 -17.34 -5.22 11.71
C ALA A 27 -18.52 -4.25 11.51
N THR A 28 -18.38 -3.25 10.62
CA THR A 28 -19.49 -2.39 10.19
C THR A 28 -20.57 -3.21 9.50
N ALA A 29 -20.20 -4.05 8.53
CA ALA A 29 -21.13 -4.89 7.79
C ALA A 29 -21.90 -5.86 8.70
N LEU A 30 -21.19 -6.52 9.63
CA LEU A 30 -21.79 -7.39 10.64
C LEU A 30 -22.75 -6.63 11.56
N SER A 31 -22.35 -5.44 12.03
CA SER A 31 -23.20 -4.58 12.87
C SER A 31 -24.49 -4.17 12.17
N LEU A 32 -24.42 -3.75 10.91
CA LEU A 32 -25.59 -3.40 10.10
C LEU A 32 -26.50 -4.62 9.87
N ALA A 33 -25.92 -5.77 9.55
CA ALA A 33 -26.67 -7.00 9.30
C ALA A 33 -27.38 -7.51 10.56
N THR A 34 -26.73 -7.44 11.72
CA THR A 34 -27.33 -7.78 13.04
C THR A 34 -28.40 -6.80 13.49
N GLN A 35 -28.42 -5.57 12.94
CA GLN A 35 -29.53 -4.62 13.08
C GLN A 35 -30.70 -4.89 12.11
N GLY A 36 -30.63 -5.98 11.33
CA GLY A 36 -31.68 -6.41 10.41
C GLY A 36 -31.60 -5.80 9.01
N ARG A 37 -30.50 -5.13 8.66
CA ARG A 37 -30.25 -4.62 7.30
C ARG A 37 -29.76 -5.74 6.39
N LYS A 38 -30.07 -5.64 5.08
CA LYS A 38 -29.45 -6.46 4.04
C LYS A 38 -28.13 -5.81 3.62
N VAL A 39 -27.03 -6.52 3.79
CA VAL A 39 -25.69 -5.96 3.58
C VAL A 39 -24.91 -6.81 2.60
N LEU A 40 -24.24 -6.16 1.65
CA LEU A 40 -23.21 -6.76 0.81
C LEU A 40 -21.86 -6.16 1.19
N LEU A 41 -20.90 -7.00 1.56
CA LEU A 41 -19.50 -6.62 1.75
C LEU A 41 -18.71 -6.93 0.47
N VAL A 42 -18.11 -5.90 -0.12
CA VAL A 42 -17.29 -6.00 -1.33
C VAL A 42 -15.85 -5.68 -0.95
N SER A 43 -14.93 -6.62 -1.15
CA SER A 43 -13.51 -6.33 -1.06
C SER A 43 -12.92 -6.07 -2.43
N THR A 44 -12.24 -4.93 -2.57
CA THR A 44 -11.52 -4.56 -3.80
C THR A 44 -10.00 -4.57 -3.61
N ASP A 45 -9.52 -4.93 -2.42
CA ASP A 45 -8.11 -5.10 -2.14
C ASP A 45 -7.62 -6.46 -2.70
N PRO A 46 -6.67 -6.50 -3.64
CA PRO A 46 -6.13 -7.75 -4.17
C PRO A 46 -5.51 -8.66 -3.09
N ALA A 47 -5.05 -8.06 -1.98
CA ALA A 47 -4.52 -8.76 -0.82
C ALA A 47 -5.57 -8.92 0.29
N SER A 48 -6.86 -8.94 -0.08
CA SER A 48 -7.97 -9.01 0.86
C SER A 48 -7.82 -10.15 1.86
N ASN A 49 -8.22 -9.87 3.09
CA ASN A 49 -8.32 -10.86 4.15
C ASN A 49 -9.76 -11.05 4.62
N VAL A 50 -10.78 -10.66 3.83
CA VAL A 50 -12.19 -10.78 4.24
C VAL A 50 -12.55 -12.23 4.55
N ALA A 51 -12.18 -13.17 3.68
CA ALA A 51 -12.31 -14.61 3.93
C ALA A 51 -11.68 -15.04 5.26
N GLN A 52 -10.46 -14.57 5.54
CA GLN A 52 -9.75 -14.90 6.77
C GLN A 52 -10.41 -14.28 8.00
N VAL A 53 -10.84 -13.02 7.91
CA VAL A 53 -11.48 -12.26 8.99
C VAL A 53 -12.83 -12.87 9.36
N PHE A 54 -13.61 -13.38 8.41
CA PHE A 54 -14.82 -14.16 8.71
C PHE A 54 -14.55 -15.62 9.08
N GLY A 55 -13.36 -16.13 8.76
CA GLY A 55 -12.99 -17.54 8.93
C GLY A 55 -13.75 -18.46 7.96
N GLN A 56 -14.08 -17.97 6.77
CA GLN A 56 -14.87 -18.67 5.76
C GLN A 56 -14.31 -18.42 4.36
N SER A 57 -14.49 -19.38 3.44
CA SER A 57 -14.12 -19.17 2.04
C SER A 57 -15.08 -18.16 1.40
N ILE A 58 -14.51 -17.05 0.94
CA ILE A 58 -15.17 -16.00 0.15
C ILE A 58 -14.29 -15.85 -1.09
N GLY A 59 -14.90 -15.68 -2.26
CA GLY A 59 -14.18 -15.54 -3.52
C GLY A 59 -14.89 -14.60 -4.47
N SER A 60 -14.70 -14.78 -5.77
CA SER A 60 -15.27 -13.90 -6.82
C SER A 60 -16.77 -13.99 -7.04
N GLU A 61 -17.45 -14.86 -6.29
CA GLU A 61 -18.90 -15.00 -6.32
C GLU A 61 -19.49 -14.55 -4.98
N ILE A 62 -20.66 -13.92 -5.07
CA ILE A 62 -21.40 -13.44 -3.89
C ILE A 62 -21.75 -14.64 -3.02
N THR A 63 -21.20 -14.65 -1.81
CA THR A 63 -21.29 -15.75 -0.86
C THR A 63 -22.07 -15.30 0.38
N ALA A 64 -23.11 -16.04 0.74
CA ALA A 64 -23.92 -15.74 1.92
C ALA A 64 -23.22 -16.16 3.21
N LEU A 65 -23.21 -15.26 4.20
CA LEU A 65 -22.64 -15.44 5.54
C LEU A 65 -23.74 -15.61 6.62
N ASP A 66 -25.00 -15.68 6.23
CA ASP A 66 -26.17 -15.75 7.12
C ASP A 66 -26.06 -16.86 8.18
N GLU A 67 -25.75 -18.08 7.74
CA GLU A 67 -25.74 -19.26 8.62
C GLU A 67 -24.62 -19.22 9.65
N SER A 68 -23.44 -18.74 9.24
CA SER A 68 -22.28 -18.64 10.12
C SER A 68 -22.48 -17.56 11.16
N VAL A 69 -23.01 -16.40 10.76
CA VAL A 69 -23.37 -15.31 11.68
C VAL A 69 -24.46 -15.77 12.65
N ALA A 70 -25.51 -16.44 12.16
CA ALA A 70 -26.59 -16.92 13.02
C ALA A 70 -26.11 -17.96 14.04
N ARG A 71 -25.18 -18.85 13.65
CA ARG A 71 -24.60 -19.85 14.55
C ARG A 71 -23.78 -19.21 15.68
N GLU A 72 -23.00 -18.18 15.38
CA GLU A 72 -22.10 -17.54 16.36
C GLU A 72 -22.81 -16.50 17.23
N THR A 73 -23.75 -15.73 16.66
CA THR A 73 -24.41 -14.61 17.35
C THR A 73 -25.80 -14.95 17.87
N GLY A 74 -26.43 -16.01 17.37
CA GLY A 74 -27.85 -16.33 17.61
C GLY A 74 -28.83 -15.41 16.87
N VAL A 75 -28.34 -14.47 16.05
CA VAL A 75 -29.16 -13.49 15.32
C VAL A 75 -29.27 -13.89 13.86
N LYS A 76 -30.50 -13.94 13.33
CA LYS A 76 -30.71 -14.11 11.89
C LYS A 76 -30.38 -12.81 11.18
N VAL A 77 -29.53 -12.88 10.17
CA VAL A 77 -29.06 -11.72 9.40
C VAL A 77 -29.26 -11.94 7.90
N ARG A 78 -28.94 -10.91 7.12
CA ARG A 78 -28.75 -10.95 5.66
C ARG A 78 -27.42 -10.29 5.34
N LEU A 79 -26.36 -11.08 5.30
CA LEU A 79 -25.01 -10.60 5.03
C LEU A 79 -24.38 -11.46 3.94
N ASP A 80 -24.08 -10.84 2.81
CA ASP A 80 -23.33 -11.46 1.73
C ASP A 80 -21.95 -10.81 1.61
N ALA A 81 -20.98 -11.54 1.08
CA ALA A 81 -19.64 -11.02 0.81
C ALA A 81 -19.07 -11.49 -0.53
N ILE A 82 -18.20 -10.69 -1.13
CA ILE A 82 -17.49 -10.99 -2.37
C ILE A 82 -16.09 -10.36 -2.35
N GLU A 83 -15.11 -11.06 -2.92
CA GLU A 83 -13.76 -10.55 -3.16
C GLU A 83 -13.56 -10.36 -4.67
N ILE A 84 -13.25 -9.14 -5.10
CA ILE A 84 -12.92 -8.86 -6.51
C ILE A 84 -11.49 -9.33 -6.75
N ASP A 85 -11.34 -10.41 -7.52
CA ASP A 85 -10.03 -10.89 -8.00
C ASP A 85 -9.68 -10.18 -9.31
N PRO A 86 -8.65 -9.31 -9.31
CA PRO A 86 -8.30 -8.53 -10.50
C PRO A 86 -7.96 -9.39 -11.72
N ASN A 87 -7.25 -10.50 -11.51
CA ASN A 87 -6.79 -11.36 -12.60
C ASN A 87 -7.96 -12.14 -13.20
N MET A 88 -8.89 -12.61 -12.37
CA MET A 88 -10.09 -13.26 -12.88
C MET A 88 -11.05 -12.29 -13.57
N GLU A 89 -11.17 -11.05 -13.10
CA GLU A 89 -11.95 -10.04 -13.83
C GLU A 89 -11.29 -9.69 -15.17
N ALA A 90 -9.97 -9.57 -15.23
CA ALA A 90 -9.22 -9.39 -16.47
C ALA A 90 -9.47 -10.53 -17.46
N GLU A 91 -9.45 -11.77 -16.97
CA GLU A 91 -9.71 -12.96 -17.77
C GLU A 91 -11.14 -12.97 -18.33
N LYS A 92 -12.15 -12.63 -17.51
CA LYS A 92 -13.54 -12.48 -17.97
C LYS A 92 -13.67 -11.39 -19.02
N TYR A 93 -13.00 -10.25 -18.82
CA TYR A 93 -12.99 -9.15 -19.77
C TYR A 93 -12.34 -9.56 -21.10
N ARG A 94 -11.18 -10.22 -21.05
CA ARG A 94 -10.48 -10.78 -22.21
C ARG A 94 -11.36 -11.75 -22.99
N GLU A 95 -11.99 -12.69 -22.31
CA GLU A 95 -12.94 -13.64 -22.93
C GLU A 95 -14.14 -12.94 -23.57
N SER A 96 -14.66 -11.87 -22.94
CA SER A 96 -15.81 -11.11 -23.49
C SER A 96 -15.50 -10.43 -24.83
N ILE A 97 -14.24 -10.02 -25.04
CA ILE A 97 -13.77 -9.39 -26.27
C ILE A 97 -13.40 -10.45 -27.31
N LEU A 98 -12.67 -11.49 -26.90
CA LEU A 98 -12.09 -12.45 -27.84
C LEU A 98 -13.06 -13.53 -28.28
N ALA A 99 -13.95 -14.03 -27.41
CA ALA A 99 -14.85 -15.14 -27.74
C ALA A 99 -15.70 -14.89 -29.00
N PRO A 100 -16.27 -13.69 -29.26
CA PRO A 100 -17.03 -13.40 -30.47
C PRO A 100 -16.22 -13.45 -31.77
N VAL A 101 -14.91 -13.14 -31.71
CA VAL A 101 -14.03 -12.99 -32.88
C VAL A 101 -13.00 -14.12 -33.00
N ARG A 102 -12.91 -15.02 -32.02
CA ARG A 102 -11.90 -16.09 -31.90
C ARG A 102 -11.83 -16.98 -33.14
N HIS A 103 -12.97 -17.23 -33.81
CA HIS A 103 -13.04 -18.03 -35.03
C HIS A 103 -12.77 -17.24 -36.32
N LEU A 104 -12.68 -15.92 -36.23
CA LEU A 104 -12.48 -15.00 -37.37
C LEU A 104 -11.01 -14.54 -37.48
N LEU A 105 -10.23 -14.68 -36.41
CA LEU A 105 -8.85 -14.22 -36.33
C LEU A 105 -7.85 -15.36 -36.64
N PRO A 106 -6.76 -15.08 -37.38
CA PRO A 106 -5.64 -16.01 -37.48
C PRO A 106 -5.03 -16.34 -36.11
N PRO A 107 -4.47 -17.54 -35.89
CA PRO A 107 -3.90 -17.94 -34.59
C PRO A 107 -2.82 -17.00 -34.06
N GLU A 108 -2.01 -16.41 -34.94
CA GLU A 108 -0.92 -15.49 -34.58
C GLU A 108 -1.47 -14.16 -34.05
N VAL A 109 -2.49 -13.59 -34.71
CA VAL A 109 -3.17 -12.36 -34.29
C VAL A 109 -3.96 -12.57 -33.01
N LEU A 110 -4.57 -13.75 -32.83
CA LEU A 110 -5.23 -14.11 -31.59
C LEU A 110 -4.23 -14.12 -30.42
N ARG A 111 -3.06 -14.76 -30.59
CA ARG A 111 -2.01 -14.81 -29.56
C ARG A 111 -1.51 -13.42 -29.17
N GLU A 112 -1.30 -12.54 -30.15
CA GLU A 112 -0.87 -11.15 -29.92
C GLU A 112 -1.96 -10.32 -29.22
N SER A 113 -3.23 -10.53 -29.57
CA SER A 113 -4.38 -9.88 -28.91
C SER A 113 -4.55 -10.36 -27.47
N GLU A 114 -4.35 -11.66 -27.22
CA GLU A 114 -4.36 -12.23 -25.87
C GLU A 114 -3.24 -11.66 -24.99
N GLU A 115 -2.03 -11.56 -25.54
CA GLU A 115 -0.88 -10.98 -24.84
C GLU A 115 -1.11 -9.50 -24.50
N THR A 116 -1.67 -8.73 -25.44
CA THR A 116 -2.00 -7.31 -25.25
C THR A 116 -3.08 -7.11 -24.17
N LEU A 117 -4.12 -7.95 -24.16
CA LEU A 117 -5.22 -7.89 -23.20
C LEU A 117 -4.86 -8.50 -21.83
N SER A 118 -3.67 -9.09 -21.69
CA SER A 118 -3.19 -9.64 -20.41
C SER A 118 -2.27 -8.67 -19.64
N GLY A 119 -2.09 -7.45 -20.15
CA GLY A 119 -1.28 -6.42 -19.51
C GLY A 119 -1.90 -5.86 -18.22
N SER A 120 -1.07 -5.25 -17.39
CA SER A 120 -1.46 -4.61 -16.11
C SER A 120 -2.60 -3.60 -16.28
N CYS A 121 -2.59 -2.81 -17.36
CA CYS A 121 -3.67 -1.87 -17.66
C CYS A 121 -5.04 -2.57 -17.82
N THR A 122 -5.09 -3.76 -18.43
CA THR A 122 -6.36 -4.49 -18.59
C THR A 122 -6.88 -5.02 -17.26
N VAL A 123 -5.97 -5.49 -16.40
CA VAL A 123 -6.31 -5.96 -15.05
C VAL A 123 -6.94 -4.84 -14.21
N GLU A 124 -6.35 -3.65 -14.25
CA GLU A 124 -6.88 -2.48 -13.54
C GLU A 124 -8.28 -2.09 -14.04
N VAL A 125 -8.46 -2.00 -15.36
CA VAL A 125 -9.75 -1.61 -15.97
C VAL A 125 -10.83 -2.64 -15.68
N ALA A 126 -10.54 -3.94 -15.80
CA ALA A 126 -11.52 -4.98 -15.55
C ALA A 126 -11.98 -5.00 -14.08
N SER A 127 -11.05 -4.84 -13.14
CA SER A 127 -11.34 -4.71 -11.72
C SER A 127 -12.22 -3.50 -11.42
N PHE A 128 -11.91 -2.37 -12.06
CA PHE A 128 -12.67 -1.14 -11.92
C PHE A 128 -14.09 -1.26 -12.46
N ASN A 129 -14.28 -1.92 -13.60
CA ASN A 129 -15.60 -2.19 -14.15
C ASN A 129 -16.45 -3.00 -13.17
N ARG A 130 -15.83 -4.00 -12.55
CA ARG A 130 -16.51 -4.81 -11.56
C ARG A 130 -16.89 -4.02 -10.31
N PHE A 131 -16.04 -3.09 -9.88
CA PHE A 131 -16.36 -2.14 -8.81
C PHE A 131 -17.54 -1.22 -9.19
N VAL A 132 -17.54 -0.67 -10.41
CA VAL A 132 -18.61 0.20 -10.93
C VAL A 132 -19.96 -0.53 -10.95
N ASP A 133 -19.99 -1.81 -11.33
CA ASP A 133 -21.22 -2.62 -11.30
C ASP A 133 -21.90 -2.60 -9.92
N PHE A 134 -21.13 -2.63 -8.83
CA PHE A 134 -21.68 -2.59 -7.47
C PHE A 134 -22.25 -1.23 -7.06
N LEU A 135 -21.90 -0.16 -7.77
CA LEU A 135 -22.41 1.19 -7.52
C LEU A 135 -23.67 1.52 -8.34
N VAL A 136 -23.81 0.94 -9.52
CA VAL A 136 -24.82 1.39 -10.50
C VAL A 136 -25.74 0.31 -11.02
N SER A 137 -25.41 -0.98 -10.89
CA SER A 137 -26.25 -2.07 -11.40
C SER A 137 -27.53 -2.22 -10.55
N PRO A 138 -28.73 -1.94 -11.08
CA PRO A 138 -29.96 -1.95 -10.27
C PRO A 138 -30.24 -3.30 -9.62
N ASN A 139 -29.90 -4.40 -10.30
CA ASN A 139 -30.08 -5.75 -9.76
C ASN A 139 -29.27 -6.01 -8.48
N ILE A 140 -28.12 -5.34 -8.35
CA ILE A 140 -27.27 -5.46 -7.16
C ILE A 140 -27.67 -4.39 -6.15
N VAL A 141 -27.72 -3.13 -6.58
CA VAL A 141 -28.02 -1.98 -5.71
C VAL A 141 -29.37 -2.15 -5.01
N ASP A 142 -30.42 -2.57 -5.70
CA ASP A 142 -31.76 -2.71 -5.11
C ASP A 142 -31.91 -3.94 -4.20
N ALA A 143 -30.98 -4.90 -4.28
CA ALA A 143 -31.03 -6.13 -3.48
C ALA A 143 -30.62 -5.92 -2.02
N TYR A 144 -29.79 -4.91 -1.75
CA TYR A 144 -29.19 -4.63 -0.45
C TYR A 144 -29.63 -3.28 0.11
N ASP A 145 -29.68 -3.12 1.43
CA ASP A 145 -29.89 -1.82 2.07
C ASP A 145 -28.57 -1.03 2.08
N HIS A 146 -27.45 -1.72 2.28
CA HIS A 146 -26.09 -1.16 2.31
C HIS A 146 -25.11 -2.03 1.53
N ILE A 147 -24.20 -1.38 0.81
CA ILE A 147 -23.05 -2.01 0.16
C ILE A 147 -21.79 -1.40 0.79
N VAL A 148 -20.99 -2.25 1.46
CA VAL A 148 -19.79 -1.86 2.20
C VAL A 148 -18.56 -2.24 1.37
N PHE A 149 -17.72 -1.28 1.03
CA PHE A 149 -16.49 -1.47 0.29
C PHE A 149 -15.28 -1.44 1.23
N ASP A 150 -14.56 -2.56 1.26
CA ASP A 150 -13.19 -2.64 1.77
C ASP A 150 -12.22 -2.30 0.62
N THR A 151 -11.76 -1.04 0.56
CA THR A 151 -11.01 -0.56 -0.60
C THR A 151 -9.51 -0.81 -0.47
N ALA A 152 -8.85 -0.93 -1.63
CA ALA A 152 -7.39 -0.85 -1.73
C ALA A 152 -6.81 0.45 -1.11
N PRO A 153 -5.49 0.53 -0.84
CA PRO A 153 -4.86 1.72 -0.28
C PRO A 153 -5.18 3.01 -1.03
N THR A 154 -5.19 4.14 -0.32
CA THR A 154 -5.77 5.40 -0.80
C THR A 154 -5.30 5.84 -2.19
N GLY A 155 -4.00 5.79 -2.48
CA GLY A 155 -3.45 6.21 -3.78
C GLY A 155 -3.99 5.40 -4.96
N HIS A 156 -4.30 4.12 -4.78
CA HIS A 156 -4.91 3.29 -5.83
C HIS A 156 -6.38 3.67 -6.04
N THR A 157 -7.14 3.85 -4.95
CA THR A 157 -8.54 4.30 -5.00
C THR A 157 -8.67 5.67 -5.67
N LEU A 158 -7.76 6.59 -5.36
CA LEU A 158 -7.69 7.91 -5.99
C LEU A 158 -7.34 7.85 -7.47
N ARG A 159 -6.35 7.04 -7.84
CA ARG A 159 -5.98 6.82 -9.24
C ARG A 159 -7.16 6.26 -10.03
N LEU A 160 -7.92 5.32 -9.45
CA LEU A 160 -9.15 4.78 -10.03
C LEU A 160 -10.27 5.83 -10.20
N LEU A 161 -10.40 6.78 -9.27
CA LEU A 161 -11.40 7.85 -9.32
C LEU A 161 -10.98 9.08 -10.13
N ALA A 162 -9.69 9.24 -10.43
CA ALA A 162 -9.14 10.29 -11.29
C ALA A 162 -9.27 9.96 -12.80
N LEU A 163 -9.44 8.68 -13.15
CA LEU A 163 -9.66 8.21 -14.53
C LEU A 163 -10.81 8.92 -15.31
N PRO A 164 -11.92 9.38 -14.72
CA PRO A 164 -13.02 9.99 -15.49
C PRO A 164 -12.65 11.33 -16.16
N GLY A 165 -11.81 12.14 -15.52
CA GLY A 165 -11.48 13.49 -15.98
C GLY A 165 -10.57 13.49 -17.21
N ASP A 166 -9.57 12.60 -17.20
CA ASP A 166 -8.62 12.49 -18.30
C ASP A 166 -9.12 11.58 -19.42
N TRP A 167 -9.99 10.60 -19.16
CA TRP A 167 -10.38 9.66 -20.22
C TRP A 167 -11.27 10.31 -21.29
N SER A 168 -12.06 11.31 -20.92
CA SER A 168 -12.86 12.08 -21.89
C SER A 168 -11.98 12.77 -22.94
N SER A 169 -10.90 13.42 -22.50
CA SER A 169 -9.94 14.13 -23.35
C SER A 169 -8.93 13.18 -24.01
N PHE A 170 -8.57 12.08 -23.34
CA PHE A 170 -7.68 11.03 -23.84
C PHE A 170 -8.36 10.24 -24.97
N ILE A 171 -9.65 9.89 -24.85
CA ILE A 171 -10.46 9.22 -25.88
C ILE A 171 -10.73 10.16 -27.07
N GLU A 172 -10.98 11.45 -26.84
CA GLU A 172 -11.15 12.43 -27.92
C GLU A 172 -9.88 12.64 -28.78
N LYS A 173 -8.68 12.47 -28.19
CA LYS A 173 -7.39 12.73 -28.85
C LYS A 173 -6.69 11.48 -29.41
N SER A 174 -7.02 10.27 -28.95
CA SER A 174 -6.31 9.02 -29.30
C SER A 174 -6.75 8.36 -30.62
N THR A 175 -7.16 9.15 -31.61
CA THR A 175 -7.47 8.63 -32.97
C THR A 175 -6.24 8.30 -33.81
N GLY A 176 -5.02 8.48 -33.30
CA GLY A 176 -3.76 8.14 -33.98
C GLY A 176 -2.75 7.52 -33.02
N ASP A 177 -2.25 6.34 -33.40
CA ASP A 177 -1.22 5.49 -32.76
C ASP A 177 -1.57 4.73 -31.47
N ALA A 178 -1.69 3.41 -31.65
CA ALA A 178 -2.05 2.42 -30.65
C ALA A 178 -0.88 1.46 -30.42
N SER A 179 -0.32 1.46 -29.20
CA SER A 179 0.52 0.35 -28.72
C SER A 179 0.12 -0.14 -27.32
N CYS A 180 -0.58 0.66 -26.52
CA CYS A 180 -1.01 0.28 -25.15
C CYS A 180 -2.51 0.50 -24.90
N LEU A 181 -3.29 0.87 -25.92
CA LEU A 181 -4.63 1.47 -25.77
C LEU A 181 -5.78 0.59 -26.28
N GLY A 182 -5.50 -0.65 -26.70
CA GLY A 182 -6.53 -1.60 -27.18
C GLY A 182 -7.76 -1.78 -26.26
N PRO A 183 -7.62 -1.84 -24.93
CA PRO A 183 -8.75 -1.95 -23.99
C PRO A 183 -9.67 -0.73 -23.94
N LEU A 184 -9.22 0.45 -24.39
CA LEU A 184 -9.99 1.68 -24.23
C LEU A 184 -11.14 1.83 -25.23
N SER A 185 -11.09 1.10 -26.35
CA SER A 185 -12.13 1.14 -27.40
C SER A 185 -13.51 0.64 -26.94
N GLY A 186 -13.58 -0.11 -25.82
CA GLY A 186 -14.83 -0.55 -25.20
C GLY A 186 -15.50 0.51 -24.30
N LEU A 187 -14.78 1.55 -23.89
CA LEU A 187 -15.21 2.48 -22.85
C LEU A 187 -16.24 3.50 -23.30
N ASP A 188 -16.24 3.85 -24.59
CA ASP A 188 -17.24 4.74 -25.17
C ASP A 188 -18.68 4.26 -24.93
N LYS A 189 -18.89 2.94 -24.88
CA LYS A 189 -20.21 2.33 -24.59
C LYS A 189 -20.59 2.38 -23.11
N HIS A 190 -19.62 2.54 -22.22
CA HIS A 190 -19.80 2.49 -20.76
C HIS A 190 -19.65 3.87 -20.09
N ARG A 191 -19.42 4.94 -20.87
CA ARG A 191 -19.25 6.32 -20.37
C ARG A 191 -20.33 6.75 -19.37
N GLN A 192 -21.60 6.57 -19.73
CA GLN A 192 -22.72 6.93 -18.84
C GLN A 192 -22.68 6.14 -17.52
N THR A 193 -22.32 4.86 -17.58
CA THR A 193 -22.20 4.00 -16.40
C THR A 193 -21.11 4.49 -15.45
N TYR A 194 -19.98 4.96 -15.97
CA TYR A 194 -18.94 5.59 -15.15
C TYR A 194 -19.38 6.93 -14.57
N ASP A 195 -20.01 7.78 -15.38
CA ASP A 195 -20.53 9.08 -14.91
C ASP A 195 -21.52 8.86 -13.75
N ASP A 196 -22.42 7.88 -13.87
CA ASP A 196 -23.37 7.50 -12.83
C ASP A 196 -22.65 7.01 -11.56
N ALA A 197 -21.60 6.20 -11.70
CA ALA A 197 -20.80 5.72 -10.57
C ALA A 197 -20.09 6.87 -9.85
N VAL A 198 -19.45 7.77 -10.61
CA VAL A 198 -18.78 8.95 -10.07
C VAL A 198 -19.78 9.88 -9.36
N ASN A 199 -20.97 10.07 -9.94
CA ASN A 199 -22.02 10.86 -9.32
C ASN A 199 -22.52 10.22 -8.01
N ALA A 200 -22.69 8.89 -7.98
CA ALA A 200 -23.06 8.18 -6.77
C ALA A 200 -22.00 8.35 -5.66
N LEU A 201 -20.71 8.33 -6.02
CA LEU A 201 -19.61 8.53 -5.08
C LEU A 201 -19.52 9.97 -4.55
N LYS A 202 -19.84 10.96 -5.39
CA LYS A 202 -19.87 12.38 -5.02
C LYS A 202 -21.07 12.76 -4.17
N ASP A 203 -22.17 12.01 -4.25
CA ASP A 203 -23.40 12.31 -3.51
C ASP A 203 -23.27 11.87 -2.03
N PRO A 204 -23.19 12.81 -1.06
CA PRO A 204 -23.06 12.47 0.36
C PRO A 204 -24.34 11.84 0.95
N ALA A 205 -25.47 11.87 0.25
CA ALA A 205 -26.67 11.14 0.65
C ALA A 205 -26.61 9.66 0.25
N LEU A 206 -25.84 9.32 -0.78
CA LEU A 206 -25.66 7.95 -1.27
C LEU A 206 -24.38 7.30 -0.74
N THR A 207 -23.29 8.06 -0.61
CA THR A 207 -21.98 7.52 -0.27
C THR A 207 -21.38 8.17 0.97
N THR A 208 -20.95 7.33 1.91
CA THR A 208 -20.14 7.71 3.06
C THR A 208 -18.76 7.12 2.93
N LEU A 209 -17.78 7.99 2.76
CA LEU A 209 -16.36 7.70 2.73
C LEU A 209 -15.77 7.88 4.14
N VAL A 210 -15.15 6.80 4.62
CA VAL A 210 -14.55 6.67 5.94
C VAL A 210 -13.04 6.48 5.77
N LEU A 211 -12.27 7.42 6.32
CA LEU A 211 -10.82 7.30 6.43
C LEU A 211 -10.48 6.44 7.64
N VAL A 212 -9.59 5.45 7.48
CA VAL A 212 -9.11 4.60 8.58
C VAL A 212 -7.63 4.87 8.81
N ALA A 213 -7.27 5.19 10.04
CA ALA A 213 -5.89 5.48 10.46
C ALA A 213 -5.58 4.83 11.82
N ARG A 214 -4.33 4.90 12.26
CA ARG A 214 -3.93 4.62 13.66
C ARG A 214 -3.56 5.95 14.34
N ALA A 215 -3.40 5.96 15.65
CA ALA A 215 -2.90 7.14 16.38
C ALA A 215 -1.38 7.33 16.18
N GLN A 216 -0.98 7.55 14.92
CA GLN A 216 0.39 7.72 14.47
C GLN A 216 0.43 8.77 13.36
N ASP A 217 1.29 9.77 13.49
CA ASP A 217 1.39 10.90 12.55
C ASP A 217 1.52 10.45 11.09
N SER A 218 2.37 9.45 10.81
CA SER A 218 2.56 8.96 9.43
C SER A 218 1.30 8.33 8.80
N THR A 219 0.36 7.85 9.62
CA THR A 219 -0.91 7.30 9.13
C THR A 219 -1.98 8.37 9.01
N LEU A 220 -1.94 9.37 9.91
CA LEU A 220 -2.85 10.52 9.89
C LEU A 220 -2.51 11.49 8.77
N GLN A 221 -1.24 11.73 8.50
CA GLN A 221 -0.78 12.53 7.36
C GLN A 221 -1.24 11.92 6.02
N GLU A 222 -1.16 10.59 5.89
CA GLU A 222 -1.67 9.90 4.70
C GLU A 222 -3.20 10.02 4.59
N ALA A 223 -3.92 9.91 5.71
CA ALA A 223 -5.36 10.14 5.74
C ALA A 223 -5.72 11.60 5.40
N GLU A 224 -4.90 12.57 5.83
CA GLU A 224 -5.09 13.98 5.52
C GLU A 224 -4.87 14.24 4.02
N ARG A 225 -3.77 13.73 3.47
CA ARG A 225 -3.49 13.79 2.03
C ARG A 225 -4.63 13.16 1.22
N ALA A 226 -5.06 11.98 1.61
CA ALA A 226 -6.21 11.29 1.06
C ALA A 226 -7.48 12.16 1.05
N ALA A 227 -7.75 12.81 2.18
CA ALA A 227 -8.91 13.68 2.33
C ALA A 227 -8.86 14.85 1.36
N SER A 228 -7.70 15.50 1.23
CA SER A 228 -7.50 16.62 0.31
C SER A 228 -7.68 16.18 -1.14
N GLU A 229 -6.98 15.12 -1.57
CA GLU A 229 -7.03 14.62 -2.95
C GLU A 229 -8.44 14.13 -3.33
N LEU A 230 -9.16 13.46 -2.43
CA LEU A 230 -10.55 13.01 -2.68
C LEU A 230 -11.52 14.20 -2.74
N SER A 231 -11.33 15.21 -1.89
CA SER A 231 -12.15 16.42 -1.90
C SER A 231 -11.96 17.24 -3.18
N GLU A 232 -10.74 17.29 -3.73
CA GLU A 232 -10.46 17.91 -5.04
C GLU A 232 -11.23 17.21 -6.17
N LEU A 233 -11.39 15.89 -6.08
CA LEU A 233 -12.22 15.10 -7.01
C LEU A 233 -13.73 15.24 -6.75
N GLY A 234 -14.14 15.93 -5.68
CA GLY A 234 -15.53 16.13 -5.28
C GLY A 234 -16.11 15.03 -4.38
N VAL A 235 -15.27 14.08 -3.93
CA VAL A 235 -15.65 13.02 -2.99
C VAL A 235 -15.16 13.41 -1.61
N ASN A 236 -16.03 14.01 -0.79
CA ASN A 236 -15.63 14.53 0.51
C ASN A 236 -15.75 13.43 1.57
N PRO A 237 -14.66 13.05 2.28
CA PRO A 237 -14.77 12.15 3.43
C PRO A 237 -15.68 12.74 4.51
N GLN A 238 -16.46 11.90 5.19
CA GLN A 238 -17.36 12.34 6.25
C GLN A 238 -16.95 11.81 7.64
N ALA A 239 -16.12 10.78 7.69
CA ALA A 239 -15.69 10.20 8.95
C ALA A 239 -14.21 9.78 8.96
N LEU A 240 -13.60 9.85 10.14
CA LEU A 240 -12.30 9.30 10.46
C LEU A 240 -12.47 8.21 11.53
N VAL A 241 -11.98 7.00 11.26
CA VAL A 241 -11.83 5.93 12.23
C VAL A 241 -10.37 5.86 12.65
N VAL A 242 -10.09 6.19 13.91
CA VAL A 242 -8.81 5.90 14.54
C VAL A 242 -8.88 4.51 15.16
N ASN A 243 -8.27 3.55 14.50
CA ASN A 243 -8.28 2.15 14.88
C ASN A 243 -7.13 1.79 15.82
N ALA A 244 -7.36 0.73 16.60
CA ALA A 244 -6.38 0.06 17.43
C ALA A 244 -5.70 0.96 18.47
N LEU A 245 -6.49 1.71 19.24
CA LEU A 245 -6.00 2.50 20.37
C LEU A 245 -5.68 1.62 21.57
N LEU A 246 -4.52 1.83 22.19
CA LEU A 246 -4.18 1.14 23.42
C LEU A 246 -5.22 1.43 24.51
N PRO A 247 -5.69 0.38 25.23
CA PRO A 247 -6.56 0.58 26.38
C PRO A 247 -5.79 1.29 27.51
N GLU A 248 -6.50 1.67 28.57
CA GLU A 248 -5.86 2.23 29.76
C GLU A 248 -4.73 1.32 30.25
N ALA A 249 -3.55 1.92 30.41
CA ALA A 249 -2.37 1.19 30.85
C ALA A 249 -2.48 0.78 32.32
N ASP A 250 -2.04 -0.44 32.61
CA ASP A 250 -1.73 -0.89 33.98
C ASP A 250 -0.49 -0.13 34.52
N ASN A 251 0.15 -0.67 35.57
CA ASN A 251 1.42 -0.15 36.11
C ASN A 251 2.67 -0.47 35.23
N ASP A 252 2.49 -0.83 33.95
CA ASP A 252 3.59 -1.17 33.05
C ASP A 252 4.17 0.08 32.37
N PRO A 253 5.47 0.38 32.53
CA PRO A 253 6.08 1.58 31.95
C PRO A 253 6.04 1.62 30.41
N LEU A 254 6.17 0.47 29.74
CA LEU A 254 6.14 0.39 28.28
C LEU A 254 4.71 0.67 27.77
N HIS A 255 3.71 0.04 28.36
CA HIS A 255 2.30 0.27 28.03
C HIS A 255 1.93 1.74 28.22
N ARG A 256 2.30 2.32 29.38
CA ARG A 256 2.05 3.74 29.65
C ARG A 256 2.72 4.64 28.61
N ARG A 257 3.97 4.38 28.23
CA ARG A 257 4.70 5.17 27.24
C ARG A 257 4.03 5.10 25.86
N LEU A 258 3.66 3.90 25.40
CA LEU A 258 2.99 3.73 24.11
C LEU A 258 1.63 4.44 24.09
N MET A 259 0.83 4.27 25.15
CA MET A 259 -0.47 4.93 25.30
C MET A 259 -0.34 6.46 25.33
N LEU A 260 0.64 7.00 26.07
CA LEU A 260 0.91 8.45 26.09
C LEU A 260 1.35 8.98 24.72
N GLY A 261 2.09 8.19 23.95
CA GLY A 261 2.43 8.51 22.56
C GLY A 261 1.20 8.66 21.68
N GLU A 262 0.28 7.69 21.74
CA GLU A 262 -0.99 7.76 21.00
C GLU A 262 -1.84 8.95 21.45
N GLN A 263 -1.96 9.20 22.76
CA GLN A 263 -2.69 10.34 23.30
C GLN A 263 -2.09 11.68 22.87
N HIS A 264 -0.75 11.79 22.81
CA HIS A 264 -0.08 12.99 22.33
C HIS A 264 -0.45 13.31 20.88
N VAL A 265 -0.42 12.29 20.00
CA VAL A 265 -0.83 12.40 18.60
C VAL A 265 -2.31 12.80 18.48
N LEU A 266 -3.19 12.13 19.24
CA LEU A 266 -4.63 12.40 19.21
C LEU A 266 -4.99 13.80 19.70
N ASN A 267 -4.34 14.28 20.77
CA ASN A 267 -4.59 15.62 21.30
C ASN A 267 -4.12 16.72 20.36
N GLY A 268 -3.09 16.44 19.56
CA GLY A 268 -2.59 17.32 18.52
C GLY A 268 -3.34 17.22 17.19
N LEU A 269 -4.26 16.25 17.01
CA LEU A 269 -4.78 15.86 15.70
C LEU A 269 -5.43 17.03 14.96
N ALA A 270 -6.30 17.79 15.62
CA ALA A 270 -6.95 18.94 15.00
C ALA A 270 -5.98 20.07 14.61
N THR A 271 -4.84 20.20 15.31
CA THR A 271 -3.82 21.22 15.06
C THR A 271 -2.83 20.80 13.98
N THR A 272 -2.36 19.56 14.04
CA THR A 272 -1.37 18.99 13.12
C THR A 272 -2.00 18.60 11.77
N HIS A 273 -3.25 18.14 11.79
CA HIS A 273 -3.98 17.67 10.61
C HIS A 273 -5.32 18.41 10.45
N PRO A 274 -5.28 19.72 10.15
CA PRO A 274 -6.48 20.56 10.10
C PRO A 274 -7.52 20.06 9.09
N ALA A 275 -7.13 19.42 7.98
CA ALA A 275 -8.11 18.92 7.00
C ALA A 275 -8.93 17.72 7.52
N LEU A 276 -8.50 17.06 8.61
CA LEU A 276 -9.26 16.00 9.28
C LEU A 276 -10.20 16.52 10.37
N SER A 277 -10.01 17.75 10.85
CA SER A 277 -10.69 18.29 12.04
C SER A 277 -12.22 18.37 11.93
N GLY A 278 -12.74 18.57 10.72
CA GLY A 278 -14.18 18.66 10.45
C GLY A 278 -14.89 17.32 10.28
N LEU A 279 -14.16 16.20 10.40
CA LEU A 279 -14.71 14.86 10.24
C LEU A 279 -15.29 14.35 11.56
N VAL A 280 -16.35 13.55 11.45
CA VAL A 280 -16.85 12.77 12.57
C VAL A 280 -15.80 11.72 12.94
N CYS A 281 -15.43 11.63 14.22
CA CYS A 281 -14.34 10.76 14.65
C CYS A 281 -14.85 9.54 15.42
N PHE A 282 -14.34 8.37 15.08
CA PHE A 282 -14.63 7.10 15.74
C PHE A 282 -13.34 6.47 16.23
N MET A 283 -13.29 6.11 17.50
CA MET A 283 -12.12 5.52 18.12
C MET A 283 -12.39 4.05 18.46
N ILE A 284 -11.53 3.15 17.99
CA ILE A 284 -11.67 1.71 18.23
C ILE A 284 -10.54 1.25 19.15
N PRO A 285 -10.85 0.76 20.37
CA PRO A 285 -9.86 0.16 21.24
C PRO A 285 -9.20 -1.07 20.58
N MET A 286 -7.90 -1.23 20.83
CA MET A 286 -7.10 -2.35 20.36
C MET A 286 -7.52 -3.63 21.08
N ASN A 287 -7.70 -4.71 20.33
CA ASN A 287 -7.82 -6.05 20.90
C ASN A 287 -6.42 -6.63 21.18
N PRO A 288 -6.24 -7.39 22.27
CA PRO A 288 -4.96 -8.02 22.58
C PRO A 288 -4.62 -9.15 21.60
N GLU A 289 -5.66 -9.79 21.03
CA GLU A 289 -5.54 -10.81 20.00
C GLU A 289 -6.04 -10.27 18.64
N PRO A 290 -5.57 -10.83 17.50
CA PRO A 290 -6.10 -10.50 16.19
C PRO A 290 -7.61 -10.70 16.11
N VAL A 291 -8.31 -9.74 15.50
CA VAL A 291 -9.76 -9.79 15.30
C VAL A 291 -10.08 -10.78 14.19
N MET A 292 -10.39 -12.01 14.58
CA MET A 292 -10.66 -13.12 13.67
C MET A 292 -11.98 -13.81 13.98
N GLY A 293 -12.67 -14.23 12.93
CA GLY A 293 -14.00 -14.82 12.98
C GLY A 293 -15.08 -13.83 13.43
N ILE A 294 -16.33 -14.27 13.29
CA ILE A 294 -17.51 -13.47 13.69
C ILE A 294 -17.43 -13.07 15.17
N LYS A 295 -16.98 -13.98 16.05
CA LYS A 295 -16.81 -13.67 17.47
C LYS A 295 -15.81 -12.52 17.70
N GLY A 296 -14.67 -12.53 17.02
CA GLY A 296 -13.71 -11.43 17.09
C GLY A 296 -14.32 -10.13 16.57
N LEU A 297 -15.00 -10.16 15.43
CA LEU A 297 -15.66 -8.96 14.86
C LEU A 297 -16.67 -8.32 15.82
N THR A 298 -17.38 -9.11 16.64
CA THR A 298 -18.31 -8.56 17.64
C THR A 298 -17.62 -7.80 18.79
N THR A 299 -16.31 -7.95 18.98
CA THR A 299 -15.56 -7.18 20.00
C THR A 299 -15.15 -5.79 19.49
N VAL A 300 -15.24 -5.54 18.19
CA VAL A 300 -14.94 -4.23 17.60
C VAL A 300 -16.08 -3.27 17.93
N ALA A 301 -15.83 -2.40 18.90
CA ALA A 301 -16.82 -1.45 19.42
C ALA A 301 -16.31 -0.01 19.29
N PRO A 302 -16.70 0.73 18.23
CA PRO A 302 -16.29 2.12 18.08
C PRO A 302 -16.92 3.01 19.16
N GLN A 303 -16.10 3.93 19.68
CA GLN A 303 -16.48 5.05 20.53
C GLN A 303 -16.64 6.30 19.65
N PHE A 304 -17.81 6.93 19.73
CA PHE A 304 -18.17 8.08 18.88
C PHE A 304 -17.73 9.41 19.50
N HIS A 305 -17.13 10.25 18.67
CA HIS A 305 -16.79 11.64 18.96
C HIS A 305 -17.36 12.53 17.85
N GLU A 306 -18.13 13.55 18.25
CA GLU A 306 -18.81 14.44 17.31
C GLU A 306 -17.83 15.14 16.36
N ASN A 307 -16.65 15.49 16.87
CA ASN A 307 -15.50 15.97 16.09
C ASN A 307 -14.22 15.27 16.56
N VAL A 308 -13.17 15.38 15.76
CA VAL A 308 -11.81 15.05 16.17
C VAL A 308 -11.46 15.76 17.50
N PRO A 309 -10.82 15.07 18.48
CA PRO A 309 -10.41 15.68 19.74
C PRO A 309 -9.55 16.94 19.55
N GLY A 310 -9.79 17.94 20.39
CA GLY A 310 -8.97 19.15 20.50
C GLY A 310 -8.21 19.17 21.83
N HIS A 311 -7.10 19.93 21.84
CA HIS A 311 -6.13 20.08 22.94
C HIS A 311 -6.63 19.79 24.36
N GLU A 312 -6.06 18.74 24.98
CA GLU A 312 -5.88 18.65 26.44
C GLU A 312 -4.37 18.70 26.76
N GLU A 313 -3.99 19.55 27.72
CA GLU A 313 -2.63 19.61 28.27
C GLU A 313 -2.31 18.27 28.97
N LEU A 314 -1.45 17.46 28.33
CA LEU A 314 -0.88 16.28 28.96
C LEU A 314 0.34 16.68 29.80
N PRO A 315 0.56 16.03 30.96
CA PRO A 315 1.83 16.15 31.68
C PRO A 315 2.98 15.67 30.78
N ALA A 316 4.13 16.34 30.88
CA ALA A 316 5.33 16.02 30.12
C ALA A 316 5.66 14.52 30.24
N ALA A 317 5.71 13.83 29.10
CA ALA A 317 6.05 12.41 29.08
C ALA A 317 7.46 12.21 29.66
N GLU A 318 7.59 11.38 30.69
CA GLU A 318 8.90 10.91 31.15
C GLU A 318 9.55 10.09 30.03
N VAL A 319 10.70 10.55 29.55
CA VAL A 319 11.52 9.83 28.57
C VAL A 319 12.18 8.66 29.32
N VAL A 320 11.53 7.50 29.32
CA VAL A 320 12.14 6.25 29.75
C VAL A 320 12.96 5.70 28.59
N ASP A 321 14.25 5.46 28.82
CA ASP A 321 15.21 5.00 27.82
C ASP A 321 15.04 3.49 27.58
N VAL A 322 14.11 3.13 26.69
CA VAL A 322 13.84 1.72 26.29
C VAL A 322 14.75 1.27 25.14
N ASN A 323 15.67 2.15 24.70
CA ASN A 323 16.35 2.11 23.41
C ASN A 323 17.49 1.07 23.30
N GLU A 324 18.06 0.61 24.42
CA GLU A 324 19.21 -0.30 24.42
C GLU A 324 18.94 -1.65 23.75
N VAL A 325 17.74 -2.23 23.91
CA VAL A 325 17.42 -3.55 23.35
C VAL A 325 17.20 -3.47 21.83
N ALA A 326 16.50 -2.43 21.37
CA ALA A 326 16.33 -2.18 19.94
C ALA A 326 17.68 -1.92 19.26
N GLN A 327 18.52 -1.10 19.88
CA GLN A 327 19.88 -0.85 19.41
C GLN A 327 20.71 -2.14 19.37
N SER A 328 20.65 -2.99 20.40
CA SER A 328 21.39 -4.26 20.42
C SER A 328 20.95 -5.21 19.29
N ALA A 329 19.65 -5.36 19.05
CA ALA A 329 19.13 -6.19 17.95
C ALA A 329 19.56 -5.65 16.58
N LEU A 330 19.50 -4.33 16.39
CA LEU A 330 19.95 -3.65 15.17
C LEU A 330 21.47 -3.76 14.96
N SER A 331 22.26 -3.70 16.04
CA SER A 331 23.70 -3.90 15.97
C SER A 331 24.07 -5.32 15.51
N GLN A 332 23.39 -6.35 16.01
CA GLN A 332 23.59 -7.73 15.57
C GLN A 332 23.22 -7.93 14.09
N ALA A 333 22.08 -7.38 13.66
CA ALA A 333 21.69 -7.38 12.25
C ALA A 333 22.77 -6.72 11.37
N THR A 334 23.29 -5.57 11.81
CA THR A 334 24.33 -4.82 11.11
C THR A 334 25.64 -5.60 11.01
N GLU A 335 26.03 -6.33 12.06
CA GLU A 335 27.21 -7.21 12.03
C GLU A 335 27.07 -8.30 10.95
N GLN A 336 25.93 -8.98 10.90
CA GLN A 336 25.67 -10.02 9.91
C GLN A 336 25.66 -9.47 8.47
N ILE A 337 25.14 -8.26 8.26
CA ILE A 337 25.16 -7.58 6.96
C ILE A 337 26.61 -7.26 6.55
N ILE A 338 27.40 -6.68 7.46
CA ILE A 338 28.79 -6.27 7.18
C ILE A 338 29.69 -7.48 6.91
N GLU A 339 29.53 -8.58 7.65
CA GLU A 339 30.28 -9.82 7.44
C GLU A 339 29.96 -10.48 6.08
N GLY A 340 28.77 -10.23 5.53
CA GLY A 340 28.26 -10.90 4.34
C GLY A 340 28.86 -10.45 3.01
N GLY A 341 29.44 -9.25 2.90
CA GLY A 341 30.10 -8.74 1.68
C GLY A 341 29.33 -7.68 0.84
N PRO A 342 28.01 -7.83 0.56
CA PRO A 342 27.23 -6.87 -0.23
C PRO A 342 27.23 -5.46 0.34
N LYS A 343 27.50 -4.45 -0.50
CA LYS A 343 27.45 -3.03 -0.09
C LYS A 343 26.08 -2.38 -0.30
N VAL A 344 25.15 -3.03 -1.00
CA VAL A 344 23.81 -2.51 -1.26
C VAL A 344 22.79 -3.23 -0.38
N VAL A 345 22.17 -2.53 0.55
CA VAL A 345 21.09 -3.05 1.40
C VAL A 345 19.76 -2.44 0.93
N LEU A 346 18.77 -3.27 0.63
CA LEU A 346 17.44 -2.82 0.22
C LEU A 346 16.45 -3.13 1.34
N ALA A 347 15.92 -2.11 2.00
CA ALA A 347 14.84 -2.29 2.97
C ALA A 347 13.50 -2.31 2.22
N MET A 348 12.88 -3.49 2.12
CA MET A 348 11.69 -3.76 1.30
C MET A 348 10.52 -4.22 2.15
N GLY A 349 9.30 -3.99 1.66
CA GLY A 349 8.07 -4.31 2.40
C GLY A 349 6.94 -3.35 2.08
N LYS A 350 5.76 -3.61 2.64
CA LYS A 350 4.57 -2.78 2.38
C LYS A 350 4.68 -1.40 3.07
N GLY A 351 3.73 -0.51 2.77
CA GLY A 351 3.67 0.79 3.43
C GLY A 351 3.39 0.64 4.93
N GLY A 352 4.09 1.39 5.78
CA GLY A 352 3.79 1.45 7.22
C GLY A 352 4.46 0.40 8.12
N VAL A 353 5.16 -0.58 7.58
CA VAL A 353 5.90 -1.60 8.37
C VAL A 353 7.17 -1.07 9.03
N GLY A 354 7.59 0.16 8.71
CA GLY A 354 8.76 0.83 9.30
C GLY A 354 10.07 0.66 8.52
N LYS A 355 10.01 0.46 7.20
CA LYS A 355 11.18 0.37 6.31
C LYS A 355 12.16 1.53 6.50
N THR A 356 11.66 2.76 6.47
CA THR A 356 12.44 3.98 6.67
C THR A 356 13.19 3.97 8.00
N THR A 357 12.52 3.58 9.09
CA THR A 357 13.12 3.48 10.42
C THR A 357 14.23 2.43 10.45
N VAL A 358 13.99 1.26 9.86
CA VAL A 358 14.98 0.18 9.76
C VAL A 358 16.17 0.61 8.91
N ALA A 359 15.93 1.24 7.75
CA ALA A 359 16.98 1.74 6.86
C ALA A 359 17.85 2.80 7.54
N GLN A 360 17.26 3.76 8.25
CA GLN A 360 17.99 4.75 9.05
C GLN A 360 18.80 4.10 10.17
N ALA A 361 18.21 3.14 10.90
CA ALA A 361 18.89 2.43 11.97
C ALA A 361 20.11 1.64 11.46
N LEU A 362 19.97 0.95 10.33
CA LEU A 362 21.08 0.26 9.67
C LEU A 362 22.15 1.27 9.20
N ALA A 363 21.75 2.39 8.58
CA ALA A 363 22.68 3.41 8.07
C ALA A 363 23.50 4.05 9.19
N THR A 364 22.84 4.45 10.27
CA THR A 364 23.50 5.00 11.47
C THR A 364 24.39 3.98 12.16
N SER A 365 23.98 2.71 12.22
CA SER A 365 24.82 1.64 12.78
C SER A 365 26.08 1.38 11.94
N VAL A 366 25.95 1.32 10.60
CA VAL A 366 27.10 1.21 9.68
C VAL A 366 28.03 2.41 9.79
N ALA A 367 27.48 3.63 9.81
CA ALA A 367 28.24 4.87 9.96
C ALA A 367 29.00 4.92 11.29
N SER A 368 28.37 4.45 12.39
CA SER A 368 29.01 4.42 13.72
C SER A 368 30.24 3.51 13.78
N LYS A 369 30.35 2.54 12.86
CA LYS A 369 31.54 1.69 12.69
C LYS A 369 32.63 2.34 11.83
N GLY A 370 32.44 3.60 11.42
CA GLY A 370 33.40 4.38 10.62
C GLY A 370 33.39 4.04 9.13
N LEU A 371 32.36 3.35 8.65
CA LEU A 371 32.22 3.00 7.23
C LEU A 371 31.44 4.10 6.49
N PRO A 372 31.89 4.53 5.30
CA PRO A 372 31.14 5.51 4.51
C PRO A 372 29.84 4.89 4.00
N VAL A 373 28.74 5.62 4.14
CA VAL A 373 27.40 5.14 3.80
C VAL A 373 26.56 6.23 3.14
N LEU A 374 25.76 5.82 2.16
CA LEU A 374 24.69 6.58 1.54
C LEU A 374 23.37 5.97 1.97
N LEU A 375 22.51 6.76 2.59
CA LEU A 375 21.11 6.42 2.79
C LEU A 375 20.28 7.09 1.71
N ALA A 376 19.62 6.31 0.87
CA ALA A 376 18.70 6.82 -0.14
C ALA A 376 17.26 6.42 0.19
N THR A 377 16.29 7.27 -0.12
CA THR A 377 14.87 6.86 -0.17
C THR A 377 14.31 7.07 -1.57
N THR A 378 13.45 6.15 -1.98
CA THR A 378 12.61 6.24 -3.19
C THR A 378 11.15 6.53 -2.84
N ASP A 379 10.81 6.63 -1.56
CA ASP A 379 9.47 6.95 -1.10
C ASP A 379 9.35 8.49 -0.95
N PRO A 380 8.54 9.17 -1.80
CA PRO A 380 8.36 10.61 -1.69
C PRO A 380 7.72 11.04 -0.36
N ALA A 381 7.04 10.12 0.34
CA ALA A 381 6.46 10.36 1.66
C ALA A 381 7.41 10.00 2.81
N SER A 382 8.64 9.57 2.53
CA SER A 382 9.60 9.18 3.56
C SER A 382 10.16 10.39 4.30
N HIS A 383 10.00 10.37 5.62
CA HIS A 383 10.59 11.33 6.56
C HIS A 383 12.02 10.92 6.92
N LEU A 384 12.94 10.98 5.95
CA LEU A 384 14.35 10.79 6.28
C LEU A 384 14.82 11.94 7.20
N ASP A 385 15.47 11.62 8.32
CA ASP A 385 16.08 12.63 9.18
C ASP A 385 17.28 13.23 8.45
N MET A 386 17.05 14.37 7.80
CA MET A 386 18.07 15.12 7.06
C MET A 386 19.16 15.70 7.96
N THR A 387 19.02 15.62 9.30
CA THR A 387 20.05 16.00 10.25
C THR A 387 21.03 14.86 10.56
N LEU A 388 20.75 13.63 10.11
CA LEU A 388 21.66 12.48 10.33
C LEU A 388 23.10 12.72 9.87
N PRO A 389 23.38 13.36 8.72
CA PRO A 389 24.76 13.69 8.32
C PRO A 389 25.51 14.59 9.31
N GLN A 390 24.78 15.41 10.08
CA GLN A 390 25.37 16.28 11.11
C GLN A 390 25.76 15.48 12.36
N LYS A 391 25.02 14.41 12.65
CA LYS A 391 25.22 13.53 13.82
C LYS A 391 26.24 12.42 13.54
N TYR A 392 26.32 11.93 12.30
CA TYR A 392 27.15 10.79 11.90
C TYR A 392 28.07 11.15 10.73
N PRO A 393 29.34 11.50 11.01
CA PRO A 393 30.33 11.74 9.96
C PRO A 393 30.50 10.52 9.04
N GLY A 394 30.41 10.72 7.73
CA GLY A 394 30.50 9.64 6.74
C GLY A 394 29.15 9.04 6.30
N LEU A 395 28.02 9.55 6.83
CA LEU A 395 26.67 9.26 6.34
C LEU A 395 26.13 10.42 5.51
N ASP A 396 25.85 10.15 4.23
CA ASP A 396 25.08 11.07 3.38
C ASP A 396 23.65 10.57 3.22
N VAL A 397 22.73 11.49 3.02
CA VAL A 397 21.31 11.20 2.81
C VAL A 397 20.83 11.82 1.50
N VAL A 398 20.15 11.03 0.67
CA VAL A 398 19.56 11.46 -0.60
C VAL A 398 18.09 11.02 -0.66
N SER A 399 17.24 11.90 -1.18
CA SER A 399 15.85 11.56 -1.49
C SER A 399 15.66 11.61 -3.02
N ILE A 400 15.11 10.54 -3.59
CA ILE A 400 14.67 10.49 -4.97
C ILE A 400 13.21 10.93 -4.97
N ASP A 401 12.98 12.23 -5.20
CA ASP A 401 11.64 12.79 -5.40
C ASP A 401 11.21 12.54 -6.86
N PRO A 402 10.17 11.72 -7.10
CA PRO A 402 9.73 11.40 -8.46
C PRO A 402 9.39 12.64 -9.28
N HIS A 403 8.64 13.59 -8.72
CA HIS A 403 8.22 14.79 -9.47
C HIS A 403 9.41 15.62 -9.91
N LYS A 404 10.38 15.80 -9.01
CA LYS A 404 11.60 16.55 -9.31
C LYS A 404 12.45 15.85 -10.36
N VAL A 405 12.63 14.53 -10.22
CA VAL A 405 13.46 13.73 -11.14
C VAL A 405 12.82 13.63 -12.52
N VAL A 406 11.49 13.49 -12.60
CA VAL A 406 10.75 13.54 -13.87
C VAL A 406 10.96 14.88 -14.56
N GLU A 407 10.79 15.99 -13.84
CA GLU A 407 10.92 17.32 -14.43
C GLU A 407 12.36 17.58 -14.91
N GLU A 408 13.36 17.20 -14.13
CA GLU A 408 14.77 17.28 -14.55
C GLU A 408 15.03 16.46 -15.82
N TYR A 409 14.48 15.23 -15.90
CA TYR A 409 14.60 14.39 -17.09
C TYR A 409 13.89 15.00 -18.31
N ARG A 410 12.67 15.53 -18.14
CA ARG A 410 11.92 16.20 -19.21
C ARG A 410 12.72 17.36 -19.78
N GLN A 411 13.27 18.22 -18.90
CA GLN A 411 14.08 19.35 -19.32
C GLN A 411 15.34 18.91 -20.05
N GLU A 412 16.02 17.86 -19.60
CA GLU A 412 17.20 17.30 -20.29
C GLU A 412 16.86 16.82 -21.70
N VAL A 413 15.77 16.06 -21.87
CA VAL A 413 15.34 15.54 -23.18
C VAL A 413 14.92 16.68 -24.11
N LEU A 414 14.21 17.68 -23.59
CA LEU A 414 13.80 18.86 -24.37
C LEU A 414 15.00 19.71 -24.80
N ASN A 415 16.00 19.88 -23.92
CA ASN A 415 17.21 20.65 -24.23
C ASN A 415 18.15 19.91 -25.19
N THR A 416 18.09 18.58 -25.25
CA THR A 416 18.95 17.77 -26.12
C THR A 416 18.25 17.41 -27.42
N LYS A 417 17.26 16.51 -27.39
CA LYS A 417 16.53 16.05 -28.58
C LYS A 417 15.61 17.15 -29.12
N GLY A 418 14.90 17.84 -28.23
CA GLY A 418 13.97 18.91 -28.59
C GLY A 418 14.63 20.16 -29.21
N ALA A 419 15.94 20.34 -29.06
CA ALA A 419 16.68 21.45 -29.66
C ALA A 419 16.81 21.34 -31.19
N THR A 420 16.66 20.13 -31.75
CA THR A 420 16.83 19.86 -33.19
C THR A 420 15.52 19.66 -33.94
N LEU A 421 14.39 19.65 -33.23
CA LEU A 421 13.06 19.44 -33.78
C LEU A 421 12.40 20.76 -34.20
N ASP A 422 11.51 20.67 -35.19
CA ASP A 422 10.60 21.77 -35.55
C ASP A 422 9.48 21.94 -34.50
N SER A 423 8.60 22.92 -34.69
CA SER A 423 7.54 23.23 -33.72
C SER A 423 6.63 22.03 -33.45
N ASP A 424 6.32 21.28 -34.49
CA ASP A 424 5.34 20.20 -34.45
C ASP A 424 5.98 18.95 -33.83
N GLY A 425 7.23 18.61 -34.21
CA GLY A 425 8.00 17.54 -33.58
C GLY A 425 8.31 17.83 -32.12
N ARG A 426 8.54 19.10 -31.75
CA ARG A 426 8.74 19.49 -30.34
C ARG A 426 7.46 19.37 -29.52
N ALA A 427 6.30 19.71 -30.10
CA ALA A 427 5.01 19.53 -29.42
C ALA A 427 4.71 18.05 -29.17
N GLN A 428 4.95 17.19 -30.17
CA GLN A 428 4.79 15.74 -30.04
C GLN A 428 5.73 15.15 -28.98
N LEU A 429 6.98 15.60 -28.92
CA LEU A 429 7.92 15.17 -27.88
C LEU A 429 7.48 15.58 -26.47
N ILE A 430 6.87 16.76 -26.30
CA ILE A 430 6.34 17.20 -25.00
C ILE A 430 5.20 16.26 -24.57
N GLU A 431 4.29 15.92 -25.49
CA GLU A 431 3.19 15.00 -25.23
C GLU A 431 3.69 13.60 -24.86
N ASP A 432 4.68 13.07 -25.58
CA ASP A 432 5.33 11.79 -25.24
C ASP A 432 5.96 11.81 -23.84
N LEU A 433 6.56 12.95 -23.44
CA LEU A 433 7.18 13.13 -22.13
C LEU A 433 6.17 13.28 -20.98
N GLU A 434 4.89 13.52 -21.29
CA GLU A 434 3.79 13.52 -20.30
C GLU A 434 3.30 12.09 -19.98
N SER A 435 3.79 11.08 -20.70
CA SER A 435 3.47 9.67 -20.47
C SER A 435 3.92 9.14 -19.09
N PRO A 436 3.15 8.25 -18.45
CA PRO A 436 3.58 7.49 -17.28
C PRO A 436 4.89 6.70 -17.49
N CYS A 437 5.18 6.26 -18.72
CA CYS A 437 6.44 5.58 -19.04
C CYS A 437 7.66 6.47 -18.83
N THR A 438 7.52 7.79 -19.03
CA THR A 438 8.59 8.77 -18.81
C THR A 438 8.94 8.90 -17.34
N GLU A 439 7.92 8.86 -16.48
CA GLU A 439 8.12 8.90 -15.03
C GLU A 439 8.90 7.68 -14.55
N GLU A 440 8.51 6.48 -14.98
CA GLU A 440 9.21 5.25 -14.64
C GLU A 440 10.69 5.28 -15.06
N VAL A 441 10.98 5.76 -16.28
CA VAL A 441 12.35 5.89 -16.79
C VAL A 441 13.18 6.89 -15.99
N ALA A 442 12.62 8.06 -15.67
CA ALA A 442 13.31 9.11 -14.94
C ALA A 442 13.69 8.64 -13.53
N VAL A 443 12.72 8.07 -12.80
CA VAL A 443 12.94 7.52 -11.45
C VAL A 443 13.96 6.38 -11.48
N PHE A 444 13.87 5.49 -12.48
CA PHE A 444 14.81 4.38 -12.63
C PHE A 444 16.26 4.85 -12.89
N ARG A 445 16.45 5.93 -13.65
CA ARG A 445 17.77 6.51 -13.88
C ARG A 445 18.37 7.08 -12.59
N ALA A 446 17.59 7.83 -11.81
CA ALA A 446 18.04 8.35 -10.52
C ALA A 446 18.38 7.22 -9.54
N PHE A 447 17.55 6.18 -9.51
CA PHE A 447 17.81 4.97 -8.72
C PHE A 447 19.09 4.24 -9.17
N SER A 448 19.34 4.14 -10.47
CA SER A 448 20.57 3.54 -11.02
C SER A 448 21.82 4.30 -10.58
N ALA A 449 21.78 5.64 -10.56
CA ALA A 449 22.88 6.47 -10.08
C ALA A 449 23.19 6.23 -8.58
N VAL A 450 22.16 5.99 -7.75
CA VAL A 450 22.35 5.61 -6.35
C VAL A 450 23.02 4.23 -6.22
N LEU A 451 22.66 3.26 -7.07
CA LEU A 451 23.31 1.94 -7.06
C LEU A 451 24.79 1.97 -7.51
N GLU A 452 25.18 2.95 -8.33
CA GLU A 452 26.58 3.13 -8.73
C GLU A 452 27.49 3.56 -7.58
N GLU A 453 26.95 4.24 -6.57
CA GLU A 453 27.68 4.65 -5.38
C GLU A 453 28.19 3.46 -4.54
N ALA A 454 27.62 2.26 -4.75
CA ALA A 454 28.01 1.03 -4.08
C ALA A 454 29.46 0.61 -4.38
N ASP A 455 30.02 1.06 -5.51
CA ASP A 455 31.43 0.80 -5.84
C ASP A 455 32.38 1.55 -4.87
N ARG A 456 31.91 2.62 -4.21
CA ARG A 456 32.73 3.50 -3.36
C ARG A 456 32.39 3.40 -1.87
N ARG A 457 31.13 3.15 -1.54
CA ARG A 457 30.62 3.19 -0.16
C ARG A 457 29.45 2.23 0.03
N TRP A 458 28.99 2.07 1.27
CA TRP A 458 27.74 1.37 1.55
C TRP A 458 26.56 2.18 1.03
N VAL A 459 25.56 1.49 0.48
CA VAL A 459 24.33 2.10 -0.02
C VAL A 459 23.17 1.37 0.65
N ILE A 460 22.38 2.10 1.43
CA ILE A 460 21.18 1.59 2.07
C ILE A 460 20.00 2.32 1.44
N ILE A 461 19.07 1.55 0.89
CA ILE A 461 17.94 2.09 0.15
C ILE A 461 16.65 1.76 0.91
N ASP A 462 15.97 2.81 1.36
CA ASP A 462 14.57 2.75 1.75
C ASP A 462 13.71 2.72 0.48
N THR A 463 13.07 1.58 0.24
CA THR A 463 12.27 1.39 -0.97
C THR A 463 10.86 1.93 -0.79
N ALA A 464 10.26 2.48 -1.87
CA ALA A 464 8.84 2.77 -1.92
C ALA A 464 7.99 1.51 -1.64
N PRO A 465 6.68 1.62 -1.36
CA PRO A 465 5.83 0.45 -1.14
C PRO A 465 5.87 -0.55 -2.30
N THR A 466 6.06 -1.83 -1.98
CA THR A 466 6.13 -3.04 -2.84
C THR A 466 5.61 -2.97 -4.29
N GLY A 467 4.36 -2.54 -4.52
CA GLY A 467 3.80 -2.48 -5.88
C GLY A 467 4.58 -1.55 -6.82
N HIS A 468 5.08 -0.42 -6.32
CA HIS A 468 5.90 0.51 -7.10
C HIS A 468 7.32 -0.02 -7.29
N THR A 469 7.87 -0.77 -6.33
CA THR A 469 9.22 -1.35 -6.46
C THR A 469 9.27 -2.43 -7.53
N LEU A 470 8.22 -3.24 -7.66
CA LEU A 470 8.13 -4.23 -8.74
C LEU A 470 7.85 -3.56 -10.09
N LEU A 471 7.03 -2.49 -10.14
CA LEU A 471 6.89 -1.67 -11.35
C LEU A 471 8.21 -1.01 -11.77
N LEU A 472 9.04 -0.55 -10.83
CA LEU A 472 10.40 -0.06 -11.10
C LEU A 472 11.33 -1.18 -11.61
N LEU A 473 11.08 -2.43 -11.21
CA LEU A 473 11.79 -3.61 -11.71
C LEU A 473 11.25 -4.11 -13.05
N ASP A 474 9.98 -3.94 -13.36
CA ASP A 474 9.35 -4.28 -14.65
C ASP A 474 9.58 -3.19 -15.71
N ALA A 475 9.70 -1.93 -15.29
CA ALA A 475 10.15 -0.80 -16.11
C ALA A 475 11.54 -1.03 -16.72
N THR A 476 12.28 -2.03 -16.23
CA THR A 476 13.53 -2.49 -16.84
C THR A 476 13.30 -2.99 -18.26
N GLY A 477 12.15 -3.56 -18.60
CA GLY A 477 11.82 -3.91 -19.99
C GLY A 477 11.62 -2.69 -20.88
N SER A 478 10.96 -1.64 -20.37
CA SER A 478 10.70 -0.39 -21.10
C SER A 478 11.94 0.48 -21.23
N TYR A 479 12.74 0.64 -20.17
CA TYR A 479 14.03 1.32 -20.20
C TYR A 479 15.07 0.55 -21.02
N HIS A 480 15.11 -0.79 -20.94
CA HIS A 480 15.98 -1.60 -21.79
C HIS A 480 15.60 -1.47 -23.27
N ARG A 481 14.30 -1.51 -23.60
CA ARG A 481 13.82 -1.22 -24.95
C ARG A 481 14.19 0.18 -25.41
N GLU A 482 14.06 1.19 -24.57
CA GLU A 482 14.43 2.58 -24.90
C GLU A 482 15.93 2.77 -25.05
N LEU A 483 16.76 2.15 -24.19
CA LEU A 483 18.21 2.13 -24.34
C LEU A 483 18.62 1.48 -25.66
N LEU A 484 18.05 0.32 -26.02
CA LEU A 484 18.28 -0.35 -27.31
C LEU A 484 17.83 0.55 -28.49
N ARG A 485 16.72 1.27 -28.32
CA ARG A 485 16.18 2.22 -29.32
C ARG A 485 17.08 3.44 -29.52
N GLN A 486 17.70 3.94 -28.45
CA GLN A 486 18.58 5.13 -28.46
C GLN A 486 20.00 4.82 -28.92
N SER A 487 20.53 3.64 -28.61
CA SER A 487 21.92 3.27 -28.91
C SER A 487 22.08 2.51 -30.24
N GLY A 488 20.99 2.06 -30.86
CA GLY A 488 21.03 1.25 -32.09
C GLY A 488 21.74 -0.10 -31.90
N ALA A 489 21.95 -0.50 -30.65
CA ALA A 489 22.71 -1.67 -30.25
C ALA A 489 21.79 -2.90 -30.10
N THR A 490 22.31 -4.06 -30.46
CA THR A 490 21.73 -5.37 -30.11
C THR A 490 22.18 -5.81 -28.73
N GLU A 491 21.38 -6.64 -28.05
CA GLU A 491 21.65 -7.18 -26.71
C GLU A 491 23.13 -7.57 -26.50
N GLY A 492 23.78 -6.96 -25.50
CA GLY A 492 25.09 -7.37 -24.98
C GLY A 492 26.33 -6.59 -25.44
N SER A 493 26.21 -5.47 -26.16
CA SER A 493 27.39 -4.83 -26.77
C SER A 493 28.18 -3.81 -25.92
N ASP A 494 27.70 -3.34 -24.76
CA ASP A 494 28.33 -2.18 -24.08
C ASP A 494 28.90 -2.41 -22.67
N GLY A 495 28.86 -3.64 -22.13
CA GLY A 495 29.54 -3.99 -20.87
C GLY A 495 29.04 -3.29 -19.59
N THR A 496 28.11 -2.33 -19.69
CA THR A 496 27.43 -1.68 -18.57
C THR A 496 26.34 -2.59 -18.01
N LEU A 497 26.55 -3.07 -16.77
CA LEU A 497 25.52 -3.80 -16.02
C LEU A 497 24.33 -2.88 -15.78
N THR A 498 23.15 -3.29 -16.27
CA THR A 498 21.89 -2.60 -15.96
C THR A 498 21.62 -2.65 -14.45
N ALA A 499 20.86 -1.70 -13.92
CA ALA A 499 20.51 -1.71 -12.49
C ALA A 499 19.81 -3.01 -12.06
N LEU A 500 19.00 -3.63 -12.92
CA LEU A 500 18.41 -4.96 -12.66
C LEU A 500 19.48 -6.06 -12.55
N MET A 501 20.49 -6.07 -13.42
CA MET A 501 21.60 -7.01 -13.32
C MET A 501 22.38 -6.81 -12.01
N ARG A 502 22.59 -5.55 -11.58
CA ARG A 502 23.20 -5.25 -10.28
C ARG A 502 22.34 -5.71 -9.11
N LEU A 503 21.01 -5.53 -9.20
CA LEU A 503 20.10 -5.94 -8.13
C LEU A 503 20.02 -7.46 -7.95
N ARG A 504 20.12 -8.22 -9.05
CA ARG A 504 20.17 -9.69 -9.07
C ARG A 504 21.50 -10.26 -8.57
N ASP A 505 22.56 -9.46 -8.52
CA ASP A 505 23.88 -9.89 -8.08
C ASP A 505 23.91 -10.09 -6.55
N GLN A 506 23.82 -11.35 -6.13
CA GLN A 506 23.77 -11.75 -4.71
C GLN A 506 25.06 -11.44 -3.94
N ASP A 507 26.17 -11.19 -4.63
CA ASP A 507 27.44 -10.78 -4.02
C ASP A 507 27.48 -9.26 -3.77
N ARG A 508 26.57 -8.50 -4.40
CA ARG A 508 26.49 -7.03 -4.27
C ARG A 508 25.27 -6.55 -3.49
N THR A 509 24.16 -7.30 -3.50
CA THR A 509 22.91 -6.90 -2.83
C THR A 509 22.53 -7.76 -1.64
N PHE A 510 21.91 -7.10 -0.66
CA PHE A 510 21.34 -7.69 0.54
C PHE A 510 19.91 -7.16 0.74
N PRO A 511 18.92 -7.77 0.06
CA PRO A 511 17.52 -7.41 0.26
C PRO A 511 17.03 -7.89 1.64
N VAL A 512 16.37 -6.98 2.38
CA VAL A 512 15.79 -7.21 3.70
C VAL A 512 14.29 -6.99 3.62
N LEU A 513 13.51 -8.00 4.03
CA LEU A 513 12.05 -7.90 4.10
C LEU A 513 11.62 -7.42 5.47
N VAL A 514 11.15 -6.18 5.55
CA VAL A 514 10.59 -5.58 6.76
C VAL A 514 9.09 -5.85 6.82
N THR A 515 8.64 -6.39 7.95
CA THR A 515 7.23 -6.68 8.22
C THR A 515 6.90 -6.44 9.70
N LEU A 516 5.63 -6.59 10.06
CA LEU A 516 5.12 -6.52 11.42
C LEU A 516 4.74 -7.94 11.90
N PRO A 517 4.70 -8.20 13.22
CA PRO A 517 4.29 -9.49 13.78
C PRO A 517 2.77 -9.69 13.73
N GLU A 518 2.16 -9.45 12.57
CA GLU A 518 0.73 -9.56 12.28
C GLU A 518 0.55 -10.42 11.02
N SER A 519 -0.57 -11.16 10.90
CA SER A 519 -0.78 -12.13 9.81
C SER A 519 -0.67 -11.49 8.42
N THR A 520 -1.41 -10.40 8.18
CA THR A 520 -1.45 -9.74 6.86
C THR A 520 -0.10 -9.19 6.44
N PRO A 521 0.61 -8.37 7.24
CA PRO A 521 1.96 -7.91 6.87
C PRO A 521 2.93 -9.04 6.56
N ILE A 522 2.84 -10.18 7.25
CA ILE A 522 3.72 -11.32 7.00
C ILE A 522 3.36 -11.99 5.67
N LEU A 523 2.09 -12.26 5.40
CA LEU A 523 1.64 -12.85 4.14
C LEU A 523 1.99 -11.97 2.94
N GLU A 524 1.76 -10.66 3.05
CA GLU A 524 2.14 -9.69 2.03
C GLU A 524 3.66 -9.66 1.77
N ALA A 525 4.46 -9.80 2.83
CA ALA A 525 5.92 -9.88 2.69
C ALA A 525 6.36 -11.23 2.07
N LYS A 526 5.60 -12.32 2.24
CA LYS A 526 5.83 -13.59 1.55
C LYS A 526 5.51 -13.50 0.06
N GLU A 527 4.37 -12.89 -0.30
CA GLU A 527 4.03 -12.60 -1.70
C GLU A 527 5.13 -11.78 -2.37
N LEU A 528 5.61 -10.73 -1.70
CA LEU A 528 6.76 -9.96 -2.19
C LEU A 528 8.02 -10.83 -2.34
N ALA A 529 8.28 -11.74 -1.41
CA ALA A 529 9.42 -12.65 -1.52
C ALA A 529 9.31 -13.53 -2.77
N ASP A 530 8.11 -14.01 -3.09
CA ASP A 530 7.81 -14.80 -4.29
C ASP A 530 7.96 -13.95 -5.56
N ASP A 531 7.49 -12.70 -5.55
CA ASP A 531 7.66 -11.74 -6.65
C ASP A 531 9.13 -11.44 -6.93
N LEU A 532 9.91 -11.19 -5.88
CA LEU A 532 11.35 -10.99 -5.97
C LEU A 532 12.04 -12.25 -6.50
N ALA A 533 11.64 -13.43 -6.04
CA ALA A 533 12.18 -14.69 -6.52
C ALA A 533 11.91 -14.90 -8.02
N ARG A 534 10.71 -14.57 -8.51
CA ARG A 534 10.38 -14.53 -9.95
C ARG A 534 11.26 -13.54 -10.71
N ALA A 535 11.58 -12.41 -10.11
CA ALA A 535 12.50 -11.41 -10.65
C ALA A 535 13.99 -11.78 -10.49
N GLY A 536 14.33 -12.94 -9.91
CA GLY A 536 15.71 -13.39 -9.70
C GLY A 536 16.45 -12.70 -8.54
N ILE A 537 15.71 -12.09 -7.61
CA ILE A 537 16.23 -11.42 -6.42
C ILE A 537 15.84 -12.27 -5.20
N THR A 538 16.80 -12.62 -4.35
CA THR A 538 16.55 -13.48 -3.18
C THR A 538 16.68 -12.67 -1.88
N PRO A 539 15.60 -12.56 -1.07
CA PRO A 539 15.69 -11.98 0.26
C PRO A 539 16.72 -12.66 1.16
N ARG A 540 17.57 -11.87 1.82
CA ARG A 540 18.66 -12.35 2.68
C ARG A 540 18.39 -12.20 4.17
N ALA A 541 17.38 -11.44 4.56
CA ALA A 541 16.91 -11.36 5.95
C ALA A 541 15.43 -10.94 6.03
N TRP A 542 14.80 -11.29 7.14
CA TRP A 542 13.51 -10.78 7.56
C TRP A 542 13.68 -9.90 8.79
N VAL A 543 13.03 -8.75 8.81
CA VAL A 543 12.95 -7.86 9.98
C VAL A 543 11.51 -7.83 10.46
N ILE A 544 11.29 -8.34 11.68
CA ILE A 544 10.00 -8.27 12.37
C ILE A 544 10.03 -7.03 13.26
N ASN A 545 9.50 -5.93 12.76
CA ASN A 545 9.50 -4.64 13.44
C ASN A 545 8.35 -4.54 14.45
N GLN A 546 8.49 -3.69 15.48
CA GLN A 546 7.50 -3.49 16.55
C GLN A 546 7.15 -4.78 17.31
N TYR A 547 8.13 -5.66 17.51
CA TYR A 547 7.96 -6.91 18.23
C TYR A 547 7.84 -6.69 19.75
N LEU A 548 6.93 -7.42 20.39
CA LEU A 548 6.79 -7.44 21.85
C LEU A 548 7.48 -8.69 22.42
N PRO A 549 8.66 -8.56 23.05
CA PRO A 549 9.34 -9.72 23.63
C PRO A 549 8.55 -10.27 24.83
N LYS A 550 8.32 -11.58 24.87
CA LYS A 550 7.46 -12.26 25.87
C LYS A 550 7.74 -11.89 27.33
N ASN A 551 8.99 -11.62 27.69
CA ASN A 551 9.41 -11.47 29.08
C ASN A 551 9.52 -10.01 29.56
N ARG A 552 9.18 -9.03 28.72
CA ARG A 552 9.36 -7.60 29.04
C ARG A 552 8.10 -6.91 29.56
N PRO A 553 6.92 -7.05 28.92
CA PRO A 553 5.73 -6.36 29.41
C PRO A 553 5.21 -7.01 30.70
N GLN A 554 4.88 -6.18 31.67
CA GLN A 554 4.18 -6.54 32.91
C GLN A 554 2.67 -6.36 32.80
N SER A 555 2.20 -5.59 31.81
CA SER A 555 0.76 -5.42 31.57
C SER A 555 0.16 -6.68 30.98
N THR A 556 -1.00 -7.09 31.51
CA THR A 556 -1.75 -8.26 31.04
C THR A 556 -2.09 -8.14 29.56
N PHE A 557 -2.46 -6.95 29.11
CA PHE A 557 -2.78 -6.67 27.72
C PHE A 557 -1.58 -6.90 26.78
N LEU A 558 -0.43 -6.31 27.10
CA LEU A 558 0.78 -6.45 26.29
C LEU A 558 1.36 -7.87 26.34
N GLN A 559 1.17 -8.62 27.43
CA GLN A 559 1.56 -10.03 27.50
C GLN A 559 0.73 -10.93 26.59
N GLN A 560 -0.59 -10.70 26.53
CA GLN A 560 -1.47 -11.39 25.58
C GLN A 560 -1.07 -11.05 24.14
N ARG A 561 -0.83 -9.76 23.86
CA ARG A 561 -0.38 -9.30 22.54
C ARG A 561 0.98 -9.89 22.14
N ALA A 562 1.95 -9.93 23.06
CA ALA A 562 3.25 -10.56 22.84
C ALA A 562 3.12 -12.05 22.50
N THR A 563 2.23 -12.75 23.19
CA THR A 563 1.93 -14.17 22.92
C THR A 563 1.31 -14.35 21.54
N ALA A 564 0.34 -13.50 21.17
CA ALA A 564 -0.30 -13.54 19.87
C ALA A 564 0.69 -13.23 18.72
N GLN A 565 1.52 -12.19 18.89
CA GLN A 565 2.58 -11.83 17.94
C GLN A 565 3.55 -12.99 17.71
N HIS A 566 4.06 -13.58 18.80
CA HIS A 566 4.98 -14.70 18.71
C HIS A 566 4.36 -15.91 18.00
N ASN A 567 3.13 -16.30 18.37
CA ASN A 567 2.44 -17.42 17.73
C ASN A 567 2.21 -17.16 16.22
N THR A 568 1.98 -15.91 15.85
CA THR A 568 1.80 -15.50 14.45
C THR A 568 3.10 -15.61 13.66
N VAL A 569 4.20 -15.10 14.23
CA VAL A 569 5.54 -15.22 13.63
C VAL A 569 5.94 -16.70 13.50
N GLU A 570 5.74 -17.52 14.53
CA GLU A 570 6.04 -18.96 14.47
C GLU A 570 5.21 -19.68 13.39
N ARG A 571 3.91 -19.37 13.31
CA ARG A 571 3.01 -20.00 12.33
C ARG A 571 3.38 -19.69 10.88
N TYR A 572 3.79 -18.47 10.58
CA TYR A 572 3.96 -18.04 9.19
C TYR A 572 5.41 -18.01 8.71
N LEU A 573 6.37 -17.88 9.63
CA LEU A 573 7.80 -17.76 9.32
C LEU A 573 8.66 -18.88 9.92
N ALA A 574 8.23 -19.55 11.01
CA ALA A 574 9.01 -20.63 11.61
C ALA A 574 8.69 -22.04 11.08
N THR A 575 7.64 -22.19 10.26
CA THR A 575 7.30 -23.48 9.63
C THR A 575 7.76 -23.50 8.16
N ASP A 576 8.71 -24.42 7.90
CA ASP A 576 9.31 -24.88 6.65
C ASP A 576 10.24 -23.91 5.86
N GLN A 577 11.54 -24.29 5.85
CA GLN A 577 12.53 -24.04 4.79
C GLN A 577 13.08 -22.62 4.51
N MET A 578 13.08 -21.69 5.47
CA MET A 578 13.91 -20.48 5.34
C MET A 578 15.26 -20.64 6.06
N HIS A 579 16.34 -20.84 5.29
CA HIS A 579 17.71 -20.61 5.77
C HIS A 579 18.02 -19.11 6.02
N THR A 580 17.02 -18.25 5.80
CA THR A 580 17.12 -16.80 5.88
C THR A 580 16.96 -16.33 7.33
N PRO A 581 17.90 -15.54 7.87
CA PRO A 581 17.82 -15.03 9.24
C PRO A 581 16.59 -14.15 9.46
N ILE A 582 16.03 -14.22 10.68
CA ILE A 582 14.93 -13.38 11.16
C ILE A 582 15.45 -12.52 12.30
N TRP A 583 15.30 -11.20 12.19
CA TRP A 583 15.66 -10.22 13.20
C TRP A 583 14.41 -9.61 13.82
N GLU A 584 14.23 -9.82 15.12
CA GLU A 584 13.12 -9.24 15.88
C GLU A 584 13.53 -7.89 16.46
N ILE A 585 12.93 -6.80 15.97
CA ILE A 585 13.20 -5.44 16.45
C ILE A 585 12.07 -5.04 17.42
N PRO A 586 12.38 -4.85 18.72
CA PRO A 586 11.36 -4.60 19.71
C PRO A 586 10.73 -3.21 19.55
N VAL A 587 9.47 -3.08 19.97
CA VAL A 587 8.83 -1.77 20.15
C VAL A 587 9.56 -0.95 21.23
N ALA A 588 9.75 0.35 20.99
CA ALA A 588 10.57 1.25 21.82
C ALA A 588 9.86 2.57 22.15
#